data_AF-A0A4R4QX39-F1
#
_entry.id   AF-A0A4R4QX39-F1
#
_cell.length_a   1.000
_cell.length_b   1.000
_cell.length_c   1.000
_cell.angle_alpha   90.00
_cell.angle_beta   90.00
_cell.angle_gamma   90.00
#
_symmetry.space_group_name_H-M   'P 1'
#
loop_
_entity.id
_entity.type
_entity.pdbx_description
1 polymer ?
#
loop_
_entity_poly.entity_id
_entity_poly.type
_entity_poly.pdbx_seq_one_letter_code
_entity_poly.pdbx_strand_id
1 'polypeptide(L)'
;MRDRRLVLSWAGFTLVAMVSIALVWRREDRLSDLHIYVGALSDLRTGRPLYEYVADNGGPFTYPPFAALVLWPVTAASESVVQMIWLAMTCVAVVAIAVPVGRVLVAERSRRPLAAAAVATALMLSAPVQSNLRFGQVSIFIVLLALLDGIGVVPPRLRGVLVGVAAAIKLTPLLFVVYFLAIGRFRDAGRAAGTFLACAGLAAAVLPAESWTYWTATMRQTSRIGNLASLGNQSLHGMLLRIGVDGTSLPLIWAGLVAVICVVALLRARQLAAHGCPGHAAVLVGCATVTASPVSWTHHQVWPVLAAMLLIGASGVARKVAGVVLLVAMVVSLGAVLAPVSMRPGVQFVFENARVLSVCVLCLAGFGQLAVLAKRVERRRPLRRVWLRGGVAATAALALLAAQPLPAGADPTFKAYTLDDVGNPRYFFVCQGPVQCASYGTDAPVTFAMRSEKTKVRVNGVVSPRVTRLEYYSAPGGTPRIIPLLAAYPGSRTFAFRSATMVHGRLVAYGADGSPVATYEKELAAVLPGDRP
;
A
#
# COMPACT_ATOMS: atom_id res chain seq x y z
N MET A 1 -18.26 37.66 -16.87
CA MET A 1 -17.30 36.77 -17.57
C MET A 1 -17.01 35.57 -16.67
N ARG A 2 -17.43 34.35 -17.04
CA ARG A 2 -17.02 33.13 -16.32
C ARG A 2 -15.49 33.12 -16.22
N ASP A 3 -14.95 32.87 -15.03
CA ASP A 3 -13.50 32.80 -14.82
C ASP A 3 -12.93 31.68 -15.71
N ARG A 4 -12.29 32.06 -16.82
CA ARG A 4 -11.70 31.13 -17.80
C ARG A 4 -10.76 30.13 -17.11
N ARG A 5 -10.07 30.53 -16.03
CA ARG A 5 -9.15 29.66 -15.28
C ARG A 5 -9.88 28.53 -14.58
N LEU A 6 -11.07 28.80 -14.04
CA LEU A 6 -11.88 27.78 -13.39
C LEU A 6 -12.37 26.74 -14.40
N VAL A 7 -12.87 27.19 -15.55
CA VAL A 7 -13.33 26.30 -16.63
C VAL A 7 -12.17 25.43 -17.13
N LEU A 8 -11.01 26.03 -17.40
CA LEU A 8 -9.82 25.29 -17.84
C LEU A 8 -9.34 24.27 -16.80
N SER A 9 -9.43 24.59 -15.50
CA SER A 9 -8.99 23.67 -14.44
C SER A 9 -9.90 22.44 -14.34
N TRP A 10 -11.22 22.62 -14.43
CA TRP A 10 -12.18 21.51 -14.45
C TRP A 10 -12.14 20.72 -15.75
N ALA A 11 -11.91 21.38 -16.89
CA ALA A 11 -11.66 20.70 -18.16
C ALA A 11 -10.40 19.83 -18.09
N GLY A 12 -9.33 20.34 -17.49
CA GLY A 12 -8.11 19.57 -17.22
C GLY A 12 -8.35 18.34 -16.34
N PHE A 13 -9.06 18.51 -15.21
CA PHE A 13 -9.47 17.37 -14.38
C PHE A 13 -10.27 16.33 -15.18
N THR A 14 -11.27 16.79 -15.94
CA THR A 14 -12.14 15.91 -16.73
C THR A 14 -11.35 15.13 -17.77
N LEU A 15 -10.41 15.78 -18.47
CA LEU A 15 -9.52 15.13 -19.41
C LEU A 15 -8.67 14.05 -18.73
N VAL A 16 -8.04 14.35 -17.59
CA VAL A 16 -7.24 13.37 -16.84
C VAL A 16 -8.10 12.19 -16.37
N ALA A 17 -9.32 12.44 -15.91
CA ALA A 17 -10.24 11.39 -15.48
C ALA A 17 -10.67 10.49 -16.65
N MET A 18 -11.03 11.08 -17.80
CA MET A 18 -11.40 10.33 -19.02
C MET A 18 -10.23 9.48 -19.53
N VAL A 19 -9.02 10.05 -19.60
CA VAL A 19 -7.81 9.31 -19.99
C VAL A 19 -7.56 8.17 -19.00
N SER A 20 -7.66 8.42 -17.70
CA SER A 20 -7.45 7.37 -16.68
C SER A 20 -8.47 6.23 -16.80
N ILE A 21 -9.75 6.56 -17.01
CA ILE A 21 -10.80 5.57 -17.24
C ILE A 21 -10.52 4.77 -18.52
N ALA A 22 -10.17 5.44 -19.62
CA ALA A 22 -9.87 4.77 -20.89
C ALA A 22 -8.67 3.83 -20.76
N LEU A 23 -7.64 4.23 -20.02
CA LEU A 23 -6.48 3.38 -19.73
C LEU A 23 -6.85 2.17 -18.86
N VAL A 24 -7.69 2.36 -17.84
CA VAL A 24 -8.19 1.25 -17.01
C VAL A 24 -9.03 0.29 -17.83
N TRP A 25 -9.90 0.79 -18.72
CA TRP A 25 -10.79 -0.03 -19.54
C TRP A 25 -10.03 -0.99 -20.48
N ARG A 26 -8.84 -0.59 -20.92
CA ARG A 26 -7.95 -1.41 -21.77
C ARG A 26 -7.19 -2.50 -21.00
N ARG A 27 -7.27 -2.53 -19.67
CA ARG A 27 -6.57 -3.54 -18.87
C ARG A 27 -7.38 -4.81 -18.78
N GLU A 28 -6.70 -5.95 -18.85
CA GLU A 28 -7.30 -7.26 -18.56
C GLU A 28 -7.66 -7.38 -17.08
N ASP A 29 -6.80 -6.86 -16.20
CA ASP A 29 -7.00 -6.87 -14.74
C ASP A 29 -7.85 -5.70 -14.22
N ARG A 30 -8.70 -5.12 -15.07
CA ARG A 30 -9.52 -3.96 -14.69
C ARG A 30 -10.54 -4.33 -13.62
N LEU A 31 -10.67 -3.46 -12.64
CA LEU A 31 -11.56 -3.55 -11.50
C LEU A 31 -11.52 -4.92 -10.79
N SER A 32 -10.34 -5.53 -10.68
CA SER A 32 -10.22 -6.91 -10.16
C SER A 32 -10.75 -7.10 -8.73
N ASP A 33 -10.75 -6.06 -7.89
CA ASP A 33 -11.27 -6.19 -6.52
C ASP A 33 -12.79 -6.01 -6.49
N LEU A 34 -13.36 -5.23 -7.43
CA LEU A 34 -14.80 -5.21 -7.66
C LEU A 34 -15.31 -6.57 -8.15
N HIS A 35 -14.53 -7.25 -9.00
CA HIS A 35 -14.83 -8.62 -9.42
C HIS A 35 -14.89 -9.58 -8.22
N ILE A 36 -13.97 -9.44 -7.25
CA ILE A 36 -14.05 -10.19 -5.97
C ILE A 36 -15.37 -9.89 -5.23
N TYR A 37 -15.82 -8.62 -5.17
CA TYR A 37 -17.07 -8.28 -4.51
C TYR A 37 -18.29 -8.89 -5.22
N VAL A 38 -18.34 -8.81 -6.54
CA VAL A 38 -19.43 -9.38 -7.34
C VAL A 38 -19.48 -10.89 -7.18
N GLY A 39 -18.34 -11.57 -7.31
CA GLY A 39 -18.26 -13.03 -7.17
C GLY A 39 -18.60 -13.50 -5.77
N ALA A 40 -17.99 -12.92 -4.73
CA ALA A 40 -18.24 -13.32 -3.34
C ALA A 40 -19.72 -13.15 -2.93
N LEU A 41 -20.36 -12.08 -3.40
CA LEU A 41 -21.78 -11.83 -3.10
C LEU A 41 -22.72 -12.67 -3.97
N SER A 42 -22.31 -13.04 -5.18
CA SER A 42 -23.04 -14.00 -6.01
C SER A 42 -23.01 -15.40 -5.37
N ASP A 43 -21.84 -15.84 -4.89
CA ASP A 43 -21.69 -17.08 -4.13
C ASP A 43 -22.54 -17.07 -2.86
N LEU A 44 -22.48 -15.98 -2.08
CA LEU A 44 -23.31 -15.80 -0.89
C LEU A 44 -24.81 -15.89 -1.20
N ARG A 45 -25.26 -15.32 -2.34
CA ARG A 45 -26.65 -15.41 -2.80
C ARG A 45 -27.11 -16.83 -3.11
N THR A 46 -26.17 -17.72 -3.47
CA THR A 46 -26.45 -19.15 -3.70
C THR A 46 -26.30 -20.01 -2.43
N GLY A 47 -26.07 -19.38 -1.27
CA GLY A 47 -25.93 -20.06 0.02
C GLY A 47 -24.51 -20.54 0.34
N ARG A 48 -23.50 -20.13 -0.44
CA ARG A 48 -22.09 -20.45 -0.14
C ARG A 48 -21.51 -19.49 0.91
N PRO A 49 -20.55 -19.94 1.75
CA PRO A 49 -19.97 -19.06 2.77
C PRO A 49 -19.18 -17.89 2.16
N LEU A 50 -19.47 -16.66 2.61
CA LEU A 50 -18.86 -15.44 2.06
C LEU A 50 -17.33 -15.46 2.16
N TYR A 51 -16.82 -15.95 3.28
CA TYR A 51 -15.39 -15.98 3.56
C TYR A 51 -14.68 -17.23 3.03
N GLU A 52 -15.34 -18.14 2.32
CA GLU A 52 -14.67 -19.24 1.60
C GLU A 52 -14.39 -18.88 0.13
N TYR A 53 -15.01 -17.81 -0.36
CA TYR A 53 -14.80 -17.32 -1.73
C TYR A 53 -13.35 -16.89 -1.97
N VAL A 54 -12.81 -17.35 -3.11
CA VAL A 54 -11.52 -16.95 -3.66
C VAL A 54 -11.71 -16.72 -5.15
N ALA A 55 -11.40 -15.51 -5.64
CA ALA A 55 -11.46 -15.21 -7.07
C ALA A 55 -10.30 -15.87 -7.84
N ASP A 56 -10.38 -15.88 -9.17
CA ASP A 56 -9.36 -16.45 -10.06
C ASP A 56 -7.96 -15.87 -9.86
N ASN A 57 -7.87 -14.61 -9.42
CA ASN A 57 -6.59 -13.96 -9.09
C ASN A 57 -6.06 -14.33 -7.68
N GLY A 58 -6.73 -15.24 -6.97
CA GLY A 58 -6.41 -15.67 -5.61
C GLY A 58 -6.90 -14.73 -4.51
N GLY A 59 -7.61 -13.64 -4.85
CA GLY A 59 -8.06 -12.64 -3.89
C GLY A 59 -9.35 -13.04 -3.15
N PRO A 60 -9.37 -13.01 -1.81
CA PRO A 60 -10.57 -13.31 -1.04
C PRO A 60 -11.37 -12.06 -0.66
N PHE A 61 -12.62 -12.26 -0.21
CA PHE A 61 -13.38 -11.21 0.47
C PHE A 61 -12.81 -10.97 1.89
N THR A 62 -12.54 -9.70 2.24
CA THR A 62 -11.80 -9.35 3.48
C THR A 62 -12.51 -8.37 4.41
N TYR A 63 -13.69 -7.88 4.01
CA TYR A 63 -14.39 -6.84 4.76
C TYR A 63 -15.33 -7.41 5.84
N PRO A 64 -15.70 -6.61 6.87
CA PRO A 64 -16.78 -6.96 7.79
C PRO A 64 -18.08 -7.29 7.05
N PRO A 65 -18.98 -8.10 7.64
CA PRO A 65 -20.22 -8.54 6.98
C PRO A 65 -21.16 -7.39 6.60
N PHE A 66 -21.12 -6.25 7.31
CA PHE A 66 -21.90 -5.07 6.92
C PHE A 66 -21.50 -4.54 5.53
N ALA A 67 -20.23 -4.70 5.13
CA ALA A 67 -19.80 -4.35 3.78
C ALA A 67 -20.52 -5.20 2.72
N ALA A 68 -20.80 -6.48 2.99
CA ALA A 68 -21.55 -7.34 2.09
C ALA A 68 -22.98 -6.82 1.87
N LEU A 69 -23.63 -6.31 2.93
CA LEU A 69 -24.95 -5.69 2.81
C LEU A 69 -24.92 -4.41 1.98
N VAL A 70 -23.93 -3.54 2.20
CA VAL A 70 -23.77 -2.28 1.44
C VAL A 70 -23.46 -2.56 -0.02
N LEU A 71 -22.65 -3.58 -0.29
CA LEU A 71 -22.23 -3.97 -1.63
C LEU A 71 -23.25 -4.87 -2.34
N TRP A 72 -24.23 -5.42 -1.63
CA TRP A 72 -25.26 -6.33 -2.20
C TRP A 72 -25.85 -5.88 -3.55
N PRO A 73 -26.15 -4.59 -3.79
CA PRO A 73 -26.70 -4.13 -5.07
C PRO A 73 -25.81 -4.40 -6.29
N VAL A 74 -24.50 -4.67 -6.12
CA VAL A 74 -23.62 -5.04 -7.25
C VAL A 74 -24.03 -6.35 -7.91
N THR A 75 -24.82 -7.19 -7.24
CA THR A 75 -25.34 -8.46 -7.81
C THR A 75 -26.60 -8.28 -8.65
N ALA A 76 -27.15 -7.06 -8.74
CA ALA A 76 -28.42 -6.79 -9.41
C ALA A 76 -28.30 -6.50 -10.91
N ALA A 77 -27.07 -6.29 -11.42
CA ALA A 77 -26.81 -5.95 -12.81
C ALA A 77 -25.61 -6.74 -13.34
N SER A 78 -25.40 -6.71 -14.66
CA SER A 78 -24.22 -7.32 -15.26
C SER A 78 -22.94 -6.62 -14.78
N GLU A 79 -21.85 -7.38 -14.66
CA GLU A 79 -20.59 -6.87 -14.11
C GLU A 79 -20.09 -5.65 -14.90
N SER A 80 -20.23 -5.64 -16.23
CA SER A 80 -19.88 -4.49 -17.07
C SER A 80 -20.62 -3.21 -16.67
N VAL A 81 -21.91 -3.30 -16.34
CA VAL A 81 -22.72 -2.16 -15.89
C VAL A 81 -22.23 -1.70 -14.51
N VAL A 82 -21.98 -2.63 -13.59
CA VAL A 82 -21.44 -2.33 -12.26
C VAL A 82 -20.08 -1.64 -12.38
N GLN A 83 -19.19 -2.10 -13.25
CA GLN A 83 -17.88 -1.50 -13.49
C GLN A 83 -18.01 -0.04 -13.96
N MET A 84 -18.91 0.25 -14.92
CA MET A 84 -19.15 1.63 -15.39
C MET A 84 -19.68 2.54 -14.28
N ILE A 85 -20.68 2.07 -13.52
CA ILE A 85 -21.25 2.82 -12.39
C ILE A 85 -20.17 3.06 -11.33
N TRP A 86 -19.34 2.06 -11.04
CA TRP A 86 -18.28 2.15 -10.03
C TRP A 86 -17.21 3.19 -10.39
N LEU A 87 -16.78 3.23 -11.66
CA LEU A 87 -15.85 4.25 -12.15
C LEU A 87 -16.45 5.65 -12.03
N ALA A 88 -17.72 5.82 -12.43
CA ALA A 88 -18.41 7.10 -12.29
C ALA A 88 -18.52 7.53 -10.82
N MET A 89 -18.92 6.62 -9.92
CA MET A 89 -18.98 6.88 -8.48
C MET A 89 -17.61 7.23 -7.90
N THR A 90 -16.53 6.60 -8.37
CA THR A 90 -15.16 6.91 -7.95
C THR A 90 -14.78 8.35 -8.34
N CYS A 91 -15.09 8.78 -9.57
CA CYS A 91 -14.87 10.17 -10.00
C CYS A 91 -15.70 11.17 -9.18
N VAL A 92 -16.97 10.85 -8.90
CA VAL A 92 -17.83 11.67 -8.03
C VAL A 92 -17.25 11.76 -6.62
N ALA A 93 -16.76 10.67 -6.05
CA ALA A 93 -16.12 10.64 -4.74
C ALA A 93 -14.86 11.53 -4.69
N VAL A 94 -14.04 11.51 -5.74
CA VAL A 94 -12.87 12.41 -5.86
C VAL A 94 -13.30 13.87 -5.80
N VAL A 95 -14.33 14.27 -6.55
CA VAL A 95 -14.86 15.64 -6.52
C VAL A 95 -15.47 15.97 -5.14
N ALA A 96 -16.24 15.05 -4.56
CA ALA A 96 -16.87 15.22 -3.26
C ALA A 96 -15.85 15.34 -2.11
N ILE A 97 -14.68 14.73 -2.23
CA ILE A 97 -13.53 14.92 -1.33
C ILE A 97 -12.84 16.27 -1.59
N ALA A 98 -12.63 16.61 -2.86
CA ALA A 98 -11.86 17.78 -3.24
C ALA A 98 -12.54 19.10 -2.87
N VAL A 99 -13.87 19.18 -2.94
CA VAL A 99 -14.64 20.38 -2.58
C VAL A 99 -14.41 20.82 -1.12
N PRO A 100 -14.65 20.01 -0.08
CA PRO A 100 -14.40 20.43 1.30
C PRO A 100 -12.92 20.68 1.58
N VAL A 101 -12.00 19.93 0.97
CA VAL A 101 -10.55 20.17 1.12
C VAL A 101 -10.15 21.50 0.48
N GLY A 102 -10.69 21.85 -0.68
CA GLY A 102 -10.47 23.15 -1.32
C GLY A 102 -10.97 24.32 -0.46
N ARG A 103 -12.06 24.13 0.32
CA ARG A 103 -12.53 25.12 1.31
C ARG A 103 -11.57 25.28 2.49
N VAL A 104 -10.93 24.19 2.92
CA VAL A 104 -9.89 24.22 3.98
C VAL A 104 -8.61 24.89 3.46
N LEU A 105 -8.27 24.64 2.19
CA LEU A 105 -7.06 25.17 1.56
C LEU A 105 -7.11 26.69 1.36
N VAL A 106 -8.28 27.22 1.00
CA VAL A 106 -8.44 28.63 0.64
C VAL A 106 -9.61 29.28 1.36
N ALA A 107 -9.31 30.32 2.15
CA ALA A 107 -10.32 31.08 2.89
C ALA A 107 -11.24 31.88 1.95
N GLU A 108 -10.67 32.51 0.92
CA GLU A 108 -11.36 33.36 -0.06
C GLU A 108 -12.38 32.55 -0.87
N ARG A 109 -13.68 32.90 -0.77
CA ARG A 109 -14.78 32.10 -1.34
C ARG A 109 -14.72 31.96 -2.86
N SER A 110 -14.32 33.03 -3.56
CA SER A 110 -14.17 33.07 -5.02
C SER A 110 -13.17 32.05 -5.56
N ARG A 111 -12.11 31.73 -4.79
CA ARG A 111 -11.02 30.84 -5.19
C ARG A 111 -11.23 29.37 -4.77
N ARG A 112 -12.22 29.08 -3.93
CA ARG A 112 -12.52 27.71 -3.47
C ARG A 112 -12.81 26.72 -4.61
N PRO A 113 -13.58 27.07 -5.67
CA PRO A 113 -13.80 26.17 -6.79
C PRO A 113 -12.51 25.82 -7.55
N LEU A 114 -11.58 26.77 -7.66
CA LEU A 114 -10.27 26.56 -8.28
C LEU A 114 -9.39 25.65 -7.41
N ALA A 115 -9.38 25.87 -6.09
CA ALA A 115 -8.69 25.00 -5.14
C ALA A 115 -9.25 23.58 -5.17
N ALA A 116 -10.58 23.42 -5.26
CA ALA A 116 -11.23 22.12 -5.41
C ALA A 116 -10.81 21.43 -6.72
N ALA A 117 -10.78 22.15 -7.84
CA ALA A 117 -10.29 21.60 -9.11
C ALA A 117 -8.83 21.12 -9.00
N ALA A 118 -7.96 21.93 -8.37
CA ALA A 118 -6.56 21.55 -8.16
C ALA A 118 -6.40 20.29 -7.29
N VAL A 119 -7.17 20.19 -6.20
CA VAL A 119 -7.18 19.00 -5.33
C VAL A 119 -7.73 17.78 -6.08
N ALA A 120 -8.80 17.93 -6.86
CA ALA A 120 -9.39 16.86 -7.65
C ALA A 120 -8.39 16.33 -8.68
N THR A 121 -7.68 17.21 -9.39
CA THR A 121 -6.63 16.84 -10.34
C THR A 121 -5.46 16.15 -9.66
N ALA A 122 -4.98 16.68 -8.53
CA ALA A 122 -3.89 16.06 -7.77
C ALA A 122 -4.27 14.66 -7.26
N LEU A 123 -5.50 14.49 -6.80
CA LEU A 123 -6.06 13.20 -6.43
C LEU A 123 -6.08 12.26 -7.64
N MET A 124 -6.69 12.66 -8.75
CA MET A 124 -6.82 11.82 -9.95
C MET A 124 -5.46 11.39 -10.51
N LEU A 125 -4.45 12.25 -10.51
CA LEU A 125 -3.09 11.90 -10.95
C LEU A 125 -2.33 11.00 -9.96
N SER A 126 -2.78 10.89 -8.72
CA SER A 126 -2.07 10.15 -7.68
C SER A 126 -2.21 8.64 -7.85
N ALA A 127 -1.16 7.89 -7.54
CA ALA A 127 -1.18 6.44 -7.54
C ALA A 127 -2.31 5.83 -6.69
N PRO A 128 -2.69 6.40 -5.52
CA PRO A 128 -3.85 5.95 -4.75
C PRO A 128 -5.17 5.97 -5.51
N VAL A 129 -5.51 7.06 -6.22
CA VAL A 129 -6.78 7.13 -6.96
C VAL A 129 -6.71 6.32 -8.25
N GLN A 130 -5.57 6.33 -8.95
CA GLN A 130 -5.36 5.43 -10.09
C GLN A 130 -5.50 3.96 -9.69
N SER A 131 -5.03 3.59 -8.49
CA SER A 131 -5.22 2.27 -7.92
C SER A 131 -6.68 2.00 -7.55
N ASN A 132 -7.44 2.99 -7.06
CA ASN A 132 -8.89 2.82 -6.83
C ASN A 132 -9.65 2.59 -8.14
N LEU A 133 -9.33 3.31 -9.22
CA LEU A 133 -9.92 3.10 -10.54
C LEU A 133 -9.54 1.73 -11.11
N ARG A 134 -8.26 1.36 -11.04
CA ARG A 134 -7.77 0.06 -11.55
C ARG A 134 -8.42 -1.11 -10.83
N PHE A 135 -8.63 -1.04 -9.52
CA PHE A 135 -9.11 -2.18 -8.75
C PHE A 135 -10.59 -2.12 -8.39
N GLY A 136 -11.28 -1.00 -8.59
CA GLY A 136 -12.68 -0.86 -8.19
C GLY A 136 -12.84 -0.86 -6.66
N GLN A 137 -11.99 -0.12 -5.96
CA GLN A 137 -11.87 -0.20 -4.50
C GLN A 137 -12.88 0.65 -3.73
N VAL A 138 -13.36 0.12 -2.59
CA VAL A 138 -14.28 0.85 -1.68
C VAL A 138 -13.57 1.96 -0.90
N SER A 139 -12.24 1.92 -0.86
CA SER A 139 -11.42 2.73 0.04
C SER A 139 -11.61 4.24 -0.17
N ILE A 140 -11.82 4.71 -1.41
CA ILE A 140 -12.11 6.12 -1.67
C ILE A 140 -13.42 6.59 -0.99
N PHE A 141 -14.44 5.74 -0.92
CA PHE A 141 -15.71 6.07 -0.25
C PHE A 141 -15.54 6.09 1.26
N ILE A 142 -14.73 5.19 1.82
CA ILE A 142 -14.35 5.21 3.24
C ILE A 142 -13.66 6.52 3.62
N VAL A 143 -12.73 6.99 2.77
CA VAL A 143 -12.09 8.30 2.96
C VAL A 143 -13.11 9.43 2.88
N LEU A 144 -13.99 9.43 1.87
CA LEU A 144 -15.04 10.45 1.74
C LEU A 144 -15.91 10.54 3.01
N LEU A 145 -16.47 9.42 3.47
CA LEU A 145 -17.34 9.37 4.64
C LEU A 145 -16.64 9.89 5.91
N ALA A 146 -15.44 9.37 6.20
CA ALA A 146 -14.68 9.78 7.38
C ALA A 146 -14.22 11.25 7.30
N LEU A 147 -13.88 11.73 6.11
CA LEU A 147 -13.46 13.12 5.88
C LEU A 147 -14.61 14.10 6.12
N LEU A 148 -15.81 13.82 5.62
CA LEU A 148 -16.96 14.73 5.78
C LEU A 148 -17.32 14.95 7.25
N ASP A 149 -17.26 13.91 8.06
CA ASP A 149 -17.43 13.98 9.51
C ASP A 149 -16.24 14.67 10.20
N GLY A 150 -15.01 14.28 9.83
CA GLY A 150 -13.79 14.78 10.43
C GLY A 150 -13.58 16.29 10.22
N ILE A 151 -13.81 16.78 8.99
CA ILE A 151 -13.72 18.21 8.64
C ILE A 151 -14.91 19.00 9.21
N GLY A 152 -16.02 18.33 9.53
CA GLY A 152 -17.21 18.97 10.11
C GLY A 152 -18.19 19.51 9.08
N VAL A 153 -18.22 18.95 7.87
CA VAL A 153 -19.23 19.25 6.84
C VAL A 153 -20.61 18.74 7.29
N VAL A 154 -20.63 17.59 7.98
CA VAL A 154 -21.86 16.99 8.49
C VAL A 154 -22.45 17.86 9.61
N PRO A 155 -23.79 18.10 9.61
CA PRO A 155 -24.47 18.86 10.66
C PRO A 155 -24.14 18.32 12.06
N PRO A 156 -23.99 19.18 13.09
CA PRO A 156 -23.56 18.75 14.44
C PRO A 156 -24.42 17.66 15.08
N ARG A 157 -25.70 17.54 14.68
CA ARG A 157 -26.62 16.50 15.20
C ARG A 157 -26.38 15.10 14.59
N LEU A 158 -25.78 15.03 13.40
CA LEU A 158 -25.51 13.77 12.67
C LEU A 158 -24.02 13.41 12.63
N ARG A 159 -23.17 14.29 13.16
CA ARG A 159 -21.73 14.12 13.04
C ARG A 159 -21.24 12.90 13.82
N GLY A 160 -20.39 12.10 13.18
CA GLY A 160 -19.92 10.79 13.65
C GLY A 160 -20.62 9.61 12.97
N VAL A 161 -21.83 9.80 12.42
CA VAL A 161 -22.58 8.73 11.75
C VAL A 161 -21.83 8.19 10.52
N LEU A 162 -21.25 9.07 9.69
CA LEU A 162 -20.52 8.63 8.49
C LEU A 162 -19.23 7.89 8.86
N VAL A 163 -18.52 8.31 9.92
CA VAL A 163 -17.39 7.56 10.49
C VAL A 163 -17.82 6.18 10.95
N GLY A 164 -18.96 6.07 11.64
CA GLY A 164 -19.49 4.78 12.10
C GLY A 164 -19.87 3.84 10.96
N VAL A 165 -20.54 4.35 9.92
CA VAL A 165 -20.83 3.59 8.68
C VAL A 165 -19.52 3.15 8.01
N ALA A 166 -18.57 4.07 7.84
CA ALA A 166 -17.28 3.76 7.23
C ALA A 166 -16.51 2.69 8.02
N ALA A 167 -16.53 2.77 9.36
CA ALA A 167 -15.94 1.78 10.26
C ALA A 167 -16.59 0.41 10.14
N ALA A 168 -17.90 0.35 9.90
CA ALA A 168 -18.63 -0.90 9.71
C ALA A 168 -18.32 -1.55 8.36
N ILE A 169 -17.98 -0.75 7.33
CA ILE A 169 -17.53 -1.27 6.03
C ILE A 169 -16.04 -1.67 6.07
N LYS A 170 -15.22 -0.97 6.86
CA LYS A 170 -13.78 -1.26 7.04
C LYS A 170 -13.34 -0.71 8.38
N LEU A 171 -12.68 -1.50 9.23
CA LEU A 171 -12.43 -1.13 10.64
C LEU A 171 -11.51 0.10 10.85
N THR A 172 -10.69 0.48 9.86
CA THR A 172 -9.65 1.51 10.02
C THR A 172 -10.13 2.89 10.49
N PRO A 173 -11.33 3.42 10.12
CA PRO A 173 -11.86 4.68 10.61
C PRO A 173 -12.22 4.68 12.10
N LEU A 174 -12.21 3.56 12.83
CA LEU A 174 -12.45 3.55 14.29
C LEU A 174 -11.48 4.47 15.05
N LEU A 175 -10.29 4.75 14.51
CA LEU A 175 -9.38 5.74 15.09
C LEU A 175 -9.98 7.16 15.17
N PHE A 176 -10.95 7.50 14.30
CA PHE A 176 -11.68 8.78 14.39
C PHE A 176 -12.55 8.85 15.65
N VAL A 177 -13.02 7.73 16.18
CA VAL A 177 -13.74 7.69 17.47
C VAL A 177 -12.80 8.14 18.59
N VAL A 178 -11.59 7.58 18.63
CA VAL A 178 -10.54 7.97 19.58
C VAL A 178 -10.16 9.44 19.42
N TYR A 179 -10.05 9.92 18.17
CA TYR A 179 -9.82 11.33 17.89
C TYR A 179 -10.94 12.22 18.46
N PHE A 180 -12.21 11.90 18.22
CA PHE A 180 -13.34 12.67 18.75
C PHE A 180 -13.34 12.71 20.28
N LEU A 181 -13.03 11.59 20.94
CA LEU A 181 -12.82 11.55 22.40
C LEU A 181 -11.67 12.47 22.82
N ALA A 182 -10.53 12.39 22.14
CA ALA A 182 -9.34 13.17 22.46
C ALA A 182 -9.54 14.70 22.33
N ILE A 183 -10.52 15.14 21.52
CA ILE A 183 -10.87 16.57 21.37
C ILE A 183 -12.15 16.95 22.09
N GLY A 184 -12.66 16.11 23.01
CA GLY A 184 -13.82 16.41 23.85
C GLY A 184 -15.17 16.35 23.12
N ARG A 185 -15.23 15.78 21.92
CA ARG A 185 -16.46 15.64 21.11
C ARG A 185 -17.15 14.31 21.41
N PHE A 186 -17.51 14.11 22.68
CA PHE A 186 -18.08 12.84 23.17
C PHE A 186 -19.36 12.42 22.45
N ARG A 187 -20.23 13.38 22.08
CA ARG A 187 -21.45 13.08 21.31
C ARG A 187 -21.16 12.51 19.93
N ASP A 188 -20.10 12.99 19.28
CA ASP A 188 -19.72 12.54 17.94
C ASP A 188 -19.02 11.17 18.01
N ALA A 189 -18.19 10.95 19.03
CA ALA A 189 -17.63 9.64 19.34
C ALA A 189 -18.72 8.61 19.64
N GLY A 190 -19.70 8.97 20.48
CA GLY A 190 -20.84 8.12 20.83
C GLY A 190 -21.70 7.77 19.62
N ARG A 191 -21.99 8.74 18.73
CA ARG A 191 -22.70 8.48 17.46
C ARG A 191 -21.91 7.58 16.52
N ALA A 192 -20.61 7.79 16.41
CA ALA A 192 -19.75 6.96 15.56
C ALA A 192 -19.69 5.51 16.05
N ALA A 193 -19.44 5.31 17.36
CA ALA A 193 -19.44 3.98 17.97
C ALA A 193 -20.83 3.33 17.91
N GLY A 194 -21.90 4.07 18.24
CA GLY A 194 -23.27 3.58 18.17
C GLY A 194 -23.69 3.18 16.76
N THR A 195 -23.34 3.99 15.74
CA THR A 195 -23.63 3.65 14.34
C THR A 195 -22.84 2.43 13.88
N PHE A 196 -21.56 2.34 14.24
CA PHE A 196 -20.74 1.16 13.96
C PHE A 196 -21.37 -0.11 14.54
N LEU A 197 -21.76 -0.08 15.83
CA LEU A 197 -22.40 -1.20 16.51
C LEU A 197 -23.77 -1.53 15.90
N ALA A 198 -24.57 -0.52 15.54
CA ALA A 198 -25.87 -0.73 14.89
C ALA A 198 -25.71 -1.40 13.51
N CYS A 199 -24.76 -0.95 12.69
CA CYS A 199 -24.45 -1.57 11.40
C CYS A 199 -23.91 -3.00 11.56
N ALA A 200 -23.02 -3.24 12.53
CA ALA A 200 -22.52 -4.57 12.83
C ALA A 200 -23.63 -5.49 13.35
N GLY A 201 -24.53 -5.00 14.20
CA GLY A 201 -25.69 -5.71 14.69
C GLY A 201 -26.70 -6.05 13.59
N LEU A 202 -26.95 -5.11 12.67
CA LEU A 202 -27.75 -5.35 11.47
C LEU A 202 -27.13 -6.47 10.62
N ALA A 203 -25.81 -6.44 10.42
CA ALA A 203 -25.12 -7.48 9.68
C ALA A 203 -25.16 -8.84 10.39
N ALA A 204 -25.08 -8.86 11.73
CA ALA A 204 -25.24 -10.08 12.51
C ALA A 204 -26.67 -10.64 12.45
N ALA A 205 -27.69 -9.78 12.35
CA ALA A 205 -29.07 -10.21 12.21
C ALA A 205 -29.37 -10.78 10.81
N VAL A 206 -28.80 -10.19 9.76
CA VAL A 206 -29.04 -10.61 8.36
C VAL A 206 -28.11 -11.74 7.92
N LEU A 207 -26.85 -11.71 8.35
CA LEU A 207 -25.78 -12.67 8.00
C LEU A 207 -25.12 -13.22 9.28
N PRO A 208 -25.84 -14.01 10.09
CA PRO A 208 -25.35 -14.45 11.41
C PRO A 208 -24.09 -15.33 11.32
N ALA A 209 -24.07 -16.32 10.40
CA ALA A 209 -22.93 -17.21 10.21
C ALA A 209 -21.68 -16.45 9.74
N GLU A 210 -21.82 -15.56 8.76
CA GLU A 210 -20.71 -14.73 8.27
C GLU A 210 -20.19 -13.80 9.36
N SER A 211 -21.10 -13.21 10.15
CA SER A 211 -20.70 -12.36 11.27
C SER A 211 -19.93 -13.14 12.32
N TRP A 212 -20.37 -14.34 12.68
CA TRP A 212 -19.63 -15.22 13.59
C TRP A 212 -18.24 -15.54 13.05
N THR A 213 -18.14 -15.99 11.80
CA THR A 213 -16.88 -16.33 11.14
C THR A 213 -15.93 -15.14 11.07
N TYR A 214 -16.45 -13.94 10.77
CA TYR A 214 -15.63 -12.73 10.68
C TYR A 214 -14.95 -12.38 12.01
N TRP A 215 -15.75 -12.27 13.08
CA TRP A 215 -15.28 -11.80 14.39
C TRP A 215 -14.44 -12.84 15.14
N THR A 216 -14.67 -14.13 14.90
CA THR A 216 -13.95 -15.21 15.61
C THR A 216 -12.69 -15.68 14.88
N ALA A 217 -12.70 -15.69 13.54
CA ALA A 217 -11.63 -16.26 12.73
C ALA A 217 -11.05 -15.26 11.72
N THR A 218 -11.84 -14.80 10.74
CA THR A 218 -11.32 -14.08 9.55
C THR A 218 -10.50 -12.85 9.92
N MET A 219 -10.95 -12.05 10.89
CA MET A 219 -10.24 -10.82 11.27
C MET A 219 -8.84 -11.05 11.86
N ARG A 220 -8.56 -12.26 12.37
CA ARG A 220 -7.26 -12.63 12.97
C ARG A 220 -6.31 -13.28 11.95
N GLN A 221 -6.84 -13.78 10.84
CA GLN A 221 -6.10 -14.53 9.82
C GLN A 221 -5.61 -13.61 8.68
N THR A 222 -4.67 -12.72 8.99
CA THR A 222 -4.12 -11.78 7.99
C THR A 222 -3.33 -12.47 6.87
N SER A 223 -2.86 -13.70 7.08
CA SER A 223 -2.18 -14.54 6.08
C SER A 223 -3.05 -14.82 4.85
N ARG A 224 -4.38 -14.80 4.99
CA ARG A 224 -5.33 -15.02 3.89
C ARG A 224 -5.32 -13.92 2.84
N ILE A 225 -4.86 -12.73 3.22
CA ILE A 225 -4.88 -11.53 2.35
C ILE A 225 -3.76 -11.60 1.29
N GLY A 226 -2.86 -12.57 1.39
CA GLY A 226 -1.77 -12.81 0.46
C GLY A 226 -0.41 -12.35 1.01
N ASN A 227 0.55 -12.13 0.11
CA ASN A 227 1.92 -11.78 0.50
C ASN A 227 1.98 -10.35 1.09
N LEU A 228 2.02 -10.26 2.41
CA LEU A 228 2.09 -8.99 3.14
C LEU A 228 3.42 -8.23 2.95
N ALA A 229 4.48 -8.90 2.49
CA ALA A 229 5.75 -8.25 2.14
C ALA A 229 5.73 -7.64 0.73
N SER A 230 4.70 -7.89 -0.09
CA SER A 230 4.54 -7.33 -1.43
C SER A 230 4.76 -5.82 -1.45
N LEU A 231 5.43 -5.31 -2.49
CA LEU A 231 5.64 -3.88 -2.71
C LEU A 231 4.33 -3.10 -2.88
N GLY A 232 3.23 -3.78 -3.22
CA GLY A 232 1.90 -3.19 -3.19
C GLY A 232 1.47 -2.78 -1.77
N ASN A 233 1.92 -3.50 -0.73
CA ASN A 233 1.61 -3.23 0.67
C ASN A 233 2.56 -2.16 1.22
N GLN A 234 2.09 -0.92 1.22
CA GLN A 234 2.76 0.26 1.75
C GLN A 234 2.36 0.53 3.22
N SER A 235 2.31 -0.54 4.03
CA SER A 235 2.15 -0.47 5.48
C SER A 235 3.48 -0.52 6.21
N LEU A 236 3.49 -0.08 7.46
CA LEU A 236 4.65 -0.24 8.34
C LEU A 236 4.96 -1.73 8.57
N HIS A 237 3.93 -2.57 8.69
CA HIS A 237 4.08 -4.02 8.82
C HIS A 237 4.78 -4.63 7.60
N GLY A 238 4.32 -4.31 6.38
CA GLY A 238 4.95 -4.78 5.15
C GLY A 238 6.39 -4.29 5.00
N MET A 239 6.68 -3.05 5.44
CA MET A 239 8.05 -2.52 5.44
C MET A 239 8.95 -3.26 6.44
N LEU A 240 8.44 -3.61 7.63
CA LEU A 240 9.18 -4.39 8.63
C LEU A 240 9.44 -5.84 8.17
N LEU A 241 8.48 -6.46 7.46
CA LEU A 241 8.71 -7.73 6.78
C LEU A 241 9.81 -7.60 5.71
N ARG A 242 9.74 -6.55 4.90
CA ARG A 242 10.72 -6.28 3.85
C ARG A 242 12.09 -5.90 4.37
N ILE A 243 12.24 -5.44 5.61
CA ILE A 243 13.56 -5.24 6.23
C ILE A 243 14.03 -6.51 6.95
N GLY A 244 13.23 -7.58 7.02
CA GLY A 244 13.64 -8.87 7.59
C GLY A 244 13.44 -8.98 9.10
N VAL A 245 12.51 -8.22 9.69
CA VAL A 245 12.08 -8.47 11.07
C VAL A 245 11.41 -9.84 11.13
N ASP A 246 11.87 -10.70 12.04
CA ASP A 246 11.37 -12.06 12.18
C ASP A 246 9.91 -12.09 12.65
N GLY A 247 9.19 -13.17 12.33
CA GLY A 247 7.76 -13.29 12.64
C GLY A 247 7.43 -13.31 14.14
N THR A 248 8.39 -13.61 15.01
CA THR A 248 8.18 -13.67 16.47
C THR A 248 8.22 -12.28 17.08
N SER A 249 9.18 -11.44 16.67
CA SER A 249 9.33 -10.07 17.17
C SER A 249 8.45 -9.06 16.44
N LEU A 250 8.07 -9.35 15.18
CA LEU A 250 7.33 -8.44 14.31
C LEU A 250 6.04 -7.88 14.94
N PRO A 251 5.14 -8.69 15.54
CA PRO A 251 3.88 -8.16 16.09
C PRO A 251 4.12 -7.11 17.18
N LEU A 252 5.09 -7.33 18.07
CA LEU A 252 5.40 -6.43 19.18
C LEU A 252 6.08 -5.15 18.70
N ILE A 253 7.07 -5.27 17.81
CA ILE A 253 7.76 -4.11 17.23
C ILE A 253 6.77 -3.26 16.43
N TRP A 254 5.96 -3.90 15.59
CA TRP A 254 4.94 -3.21 14.80
C TRP A 254 3.92 -2.50 15.69
N ALA A 255 3.36 -3.19 16.69
CA ALA A 255 2.38 -2.61 17.60
C ALA A 255 2.96 -1.42 18.38
N GLY A 256 4.19 -1.54 18.89
CA GLY A 256 4.88 -0.45 19.59
C GLY A 256 5.09 0.79 18.71
N LEU A 257 5.61 0.60 17.48
CA LEU A 257 5.82 1.71 16.54
C LEU A 257 4.50 2.36 16.11
N VAL A 258 3.49 1.54 15.78
CA VAL A 258 2.15 2.05 15.42
C VAL A 258 1.53 2.82 16.57
N ALA A 259 1.63 2.32 17.80
CA ALA A 259 1.11 2.99 18.99
C ALA A 259 1.75 4.37 19.17
N VAL A 260 3.09 4.45 19.10
CA VAL A 260 3.82 5.73 19.18
C VAL A 260 3.37 6.69 18.08
N ILE A 261 3.34 6.24 16.82
CA ILE A 261 2.97 7.10 15.69
C ILE A 261 1.51 7.58 15.82
N CYS A 262 0.58 6.70 16.18
CA CYS A 262 -0.83 7.05 16.34
C CYS A 262 -1.07 8.00 17.52
N VAL A 263 -0.43 7.77 18.67
CA VAL A 263 -0.52 8.67 19.83
C VAL A 263 0.01 10.06 19.47
N VAL A 264 1.19 10.15 18.83
CA VAL A 264 1.75 11.43 18.39
C VAL A 264 0.82 12.12 17.39
N ALA A 265 0.29 11.39 16.41
CA ALA A 265 -0.64 11.94 15.43
C ALA A 265 -1.93 12.44 16.08
N LEU A 266 -2.51 11.70 17.04
CA LEU A 266 -3.71 12.09 17.78
C LEU A 266 -3.47 13.33 18.65
N LEU A 267 -2.33 13.42 19.35
CA LEU A 267 -1.96 14.61 20.14
C LEU A 267 -1.81 15.84 19.24
N ARG A 268 -1.20 15.69 18.07
CA ARG A 268 -1.10 16.76 17.07
C ARG A 268 -2.45 17.11 16.46
N ALA A 269 -3.29 16.14 16.16
CA ALA A 269 -4.64 16.36 15.66
C ALA A 269 -5.51 17.11 16.68
N ARG A 270 -5.35 16.79 17.97
CA ARG A 270 -5.97 17.55 19.08
C ARG A 270 -5.49 18.99 19.11
N GLN A 271 -4.18 19.22 18.98
CA GLN A 271 -3.63 20.58 18.89
C GLN A 271 -4.19 21.33 17.67
N LEU A 272 -4.22 20.70 16.49
CA LEU A 272 -4.78 21.27 15.26
C LEU A 272 -6.25 21.66 15.44
N ALA A 273 -7.06 20.80 16.06
CA ALA A 273 -8.46 21.08 16.34
C ALA A 273 -8.63 22.26 17.31
N ALA A 274 -7.82 22.31 18.37
CA ALA A 274 -7.84 23.41 19.34
C ALA A 274 -7.44 24.77 18.74
N HIS A 275 -6.65 24.77 17.66
CA HIS A 275 -6.26 25.98 16.92
C HIS A 275 -7.21 26.33 15.76
N GLY A 276 -8.39 25.70 15.68
CA GLY A 276 -9.37 25.99 14.63
C GLY A 276 -9.01 25.41 13.26
N CYS A 277 -8.17 24.38 13.21
CA CYS A 277 -7.78 23.68 11.98
C CYS A 277 -8.34 22.23 11.91
N PRO A 278 -9.67 22.01 12.04
CA PRO A 278 -10.25 20.67 12.06
C PRO A 278 -10.01 19.89 10.76
N GLY A 279 -9.90 20.59 9.62
CA GLY A 279 -9.58 19.96 8.34
C GLY A 279 -8.20 19.28 8.32
N HIS A 280 -7.19 19.96 8.87
CA HIS A 280 -5.85 19.41 8.99
C HIS A 280 -5.80 18.28 10.03
N ALA A 281 -6.53 18.42 11.13
CA ALA A 281 -6.63 17.39 12.15
C ALA A 281 -7.23 16.09 11.58
N ALA A 282 -8.34 16.19 10.83
CA ALA A 282 -8.99 15.05 10.20
C ALA A 282 -8.08 14.34 9.18
N VAL A 283 -7.37 15.10 8.34
CA VAL A 283 -6.42 14.52 7.38
C VAL A 283 -5.26 13.81 8.09
N LEU A 284 -4.74 14.37 9.19
CA LEU A 284 -3.67 13.75 9.97
C LEU A 284 -4.13 12.44 10.62
N VAL A 285 -5.34 12.40 11.19
CA VAL A 285 -5.94 11.18 11.74
C VAL A 285 -6.15 10.15 10.64
N GLY A 286 -6.61 10.59 9.46
CA GLY A 286 -6.71 9.77 8.27
C GLY A 286 -5.38 9.11 7.88
N CYS A 287 -4.28 9.87 7.85
CA CYS A 287 -2.94 9.31 7.66
C CYS A 287 -2.57 8.29 8.74
N ALA A 288 -2.90 8.56 10.01
CA ALA A 288 -2.67 7.62 11.10
C ALA A 288 -3.48 6.32 10.93
N THR A 289 -4.70 6.36 10.37
CA THR A 289 -5.48 5.14 10.07
C THR A 289 -4.77 4.23 9.06
N VAL A 290 -4.06 4.81 8.09
CA VAL A 290 -3.26 4.07 7.10
C VAL A 290 -2.02 3.48 7.75
N THR A 291 -1.37 4.19 8.68
CA THR A 291 -0.23 3.65 9.43
C THR A 291 -0.64 2.54 10.39
N ALA A 292 -1.82 2.65 11.01
CA ALA A 292 -2.33 1.68 11.97
C ALA A 292 -2.72 0.34 11.35
N SER A 293 -2.95 0.30 10.03
CA SER A 293 -3.30 -0.95 9.35
C SER A 293 -2.05 -1.79 9.05
N PRO A 294 -2.04 -3.10 9.34
CA PRO A 294 -0.96 -4.00 8.91
C PRO A 294 -0.98 -4.23 7.39
N VAL A 295 -2.06 -3.85 6.71
CA VAL A 295 -2.20 -3.92 5.25
C VAL A 295 -2.66 -2.57 4.71
N SER A 296 -1.75 -1.88 4.04
CA SER A 296 -1.98 -0.56 3.46
C SER A 296 -1.59 -0.54 2.00
N TRP A 297 -2.47 -1.10 1.17
CA TRP A 297 -2.35 -1.03 -0.28
C TRP A 297 -2.33 0.42 -0.77
N THR A 298 -1.77 0.64 -1.96
CA THR A 298 -1.68 1.98 -2.58
C THR A 298 -3.04 2.71 -2.59
N HIS A 299 -4.15 2.01 -2.87
CA HIS A 299 -5.49 2.60 -2.88
C HIS A 299 -6.02 3.04 -1.49
N HIS A 300 -5.39 2.66 -0.38
CA HIS A 300 -5.69 3.19 0.96
C HIS A 300 -5.07 4.58 1.20
N GLN A 301 -4.05 4.96 0.41
CA GLN A 301 -3.20 6.12 0.68
C GLN A 301 -3.73 7.42 0.06
N VAL A 302 -5.04 7.67 0.11
CA VAL A 302 -5.64 8.94 -0.35
C VAL A 302 -5.34 10.09 0.63
N TRP A 303 -5.34 9.83 1.94
CA TRP A 303 -5.09 10.84 2.97
C TRP A 303 -3.77 11.62 2.84
N PRO A 304 -2.62 10.96 2.56
CA PRO A 304 -1.36 11.66 2.31
C PRO A 304 -1.38 12.60 1.11
N VAL A 305 -2.19 12.32 0.08
CA VAL A 305 -2.38 13.25 -1.04
C VAL A 305 -3.10 14.52 -0.57
N LEU A 306 -4.12 14.37 0.28
CA LEU A 306 -4.80 15.50 0.90
C LEU A 306 -3.82 16.31 1.78
N ALA A 307 -2.98 15.61 2.55
CA ALA A 307 -1.97 16.26 3.37
C ALA A 307 -0.93 17.02 2.53
N ALA A 308 -0.52 16.46 1.39
CA ALA A 308 0.37 17.11 0.45
C ALA A 308 -0.24 18.43 -0.05
N MET A 309 -1.52 18.42 -0.44
CA MET A 309 -2.23 19.61 -0.87
C MET A 309 -2.33 20.66 0.24
N LEU A 310 -2.64 20.25 1.48
CA LEU A 310 -2.68 21.16 2.63
C LEU A 310 -1.30 21.78 2.93
N LEU A 311 -0.21 21.03 2.77
CA LEU A 311 1.17 21.54 2.89
C LEU A 311 1.53 22.53 1.77
N ILE A 312 1.11 22.26 0.53
CA ILE A 312 1.31 23.15 -0.62
C ILE A 312 0.56 24.48 -0.45
N GLY A 313 -0.65 24.44 0.12
CA GLY A 313 -1.40 25.65 0.44
C GLY A 313 -0.92 26.41 1.68
N ALA A 314 -0.03 25.83 2.47
CA ALA A 314 0.48 26.48 3.68
C ALA A 314 1.46 27.62 3.37
N SER A 315 1.66 28.51 4.35
CA SER A 315 2.67 29.56 4.29
C SER A 315 4.08 29.00 4.56
N GLY A 316 5.07 29.53 3.82
CA GLY A 316 6.48 29.19 3.95
C GLY A 316 6.98 28.15 2.93
N VAL A 317 8.15 28.43 2.34
CA VAL A 317 8.75 27.60 1.27
C VAL A 317 8.98 26.17 1.72
N ALA A 318 9.47 25.95 2.94
CA ALA A 318 9.76 24.60 3.44
C ALA A 318 8.51 23.69 3.47
N ARG A 319 7.34 24.22 3.86
CA ARG A 319 6.09 23.45 3.86
C ARG A 319 5.62 23.14 2.45
N LYS A 320 5.73 24.11 1.54
CA LYS A 320 5.38 23.92 0.13
C LYS A 320 6.25 22.84 -0.52
N VAL A 321 7.57 22.90 -0.30
CA VAL A 321 8.51 21.89 -0.79
C VAL A 321 8.18 20.52 -0.19
N ALA A 322 7.95 20.41 1.12
CA ALA A 322 7.54 19.15 1.75
C ALA A 322 6.24 18.61 1.15
N GLY A 323 5.26 19.48 0.89
CA GLY A 323 4.01 19.10 0.21
C GLY A 323 4.23 18.62 -1.22
N VAL A 324 5.07 19.29 -2.00
CA VAL A 324 5.41 18.85 -3.37
C VAL A 324 6.14 17.50 -3.35
N VAL A 325 7.12 17.33 -2.46
CA VAL A 325 7.85 16.05 -2.32
C VAL A 325 6.89 14.93 -1.93
N LEU A 326 5.99 15.17 -0.97
CA LEU A 326 4.97 14.20 -0.59
C LEU A 326 4.04 13.86 -1.75
N LEU A 327 3.59 14.87 -2.51
CA LEU A 327 2.73 14.66 -3.68
C LEU A 327 3.44 13.83 -4.75
N VAL A 328 4.70 14.13 -5.04
CA VAL A 328 5.51 13.36 -6.00
C VAL A 328 5.65 11.91 -5.56
N ALA A 329 5.90 11.64 -4.27
CA ALA A 329 5.95 10.28 -3.75
C ALA A 329 4.60 9.54 -3.86
N MET A 330 3.47 10.27 -3.84
CA MET A 330 2.13 9.69 -4.04
C MET A 330 1.75 9.54 -5.51
N VAL A 331 2.31 10.32 -6.42
CA VAL A 331 2.05 10.23 -7.88
C VAL A 331 2.95 9.19 -8.52
N VAL A 332 4.25 9.22 -8.23
CA VAL A 332 5.27 8.40 -8.89
C VAL A 332 5.66 7.21 -8.02
N SER A 333 5.79 6.03 -8.62
CA SER A 333 6.43 4.89 -7.96
C SER A 333 7.94 5.07 -7.98
N LEU A 334 8.49 5.76 -6.98
CA LEU A 334 9.93 6.07 -6.91
C LEU A 334 10.79 4.81 -7.02
N GLY A 335 10.42 3.72 -6.35
CA GLY A 335 11.12 2.44 -6.46
C GLY A 335 11.18 1.89 -7.89
N ALA A 336 10.11 2.05 -8.68
CA ALA A 336 10.09 1.58 -10.07
C ALA A 336 10.87 2.52 -11.00
N VAL A 337 10.70 3.83 -10.85
CA VAL A 337 11.34 4.84 -11.71
C VAL A 337 12.84 4.94 -11.45
N LEU A 338 13.27 4.81 -10.20
CA LEU A 338 14.67 4.97 -9.79
C LEU A 338 15.41 3.63 -9.69
N ALA A 339 14.74 2.48 -9.84
CA ALA A 339 15.39 1.17 -9.89
C ALA A 339 16.57 1.08 -10.87
N PRO A 340 16.49 1.63 -12.10
CA PRO A 340 17.61 1.54 -13.06
C PRO A 340 18.87 2.30 -12.62
N VAL A 341 18.72 3.34 -11.80
CA VAL A 341 19.81 4.22 -11.36
C VAL A 341 20.21 3.98 -9.89
N SER A 342 19.47 3.13 -9.18
CA SER A 342 19.75 2.81 -7.79
C SER A 342 20.92 1.83 -7.67
N MET A 343 22.06 2.35 -7.22
CA MET A 343 23.31 1.60 -7.11
C MET A 343 23.48 0.89 -5.75
N ARG A 344 22.63 1.19 -4.76
CA ARG A 344 22.72 0.65 -3.39
C ARG A 344 21.39 0.05 -2.94
N PRO A 345 21.37 -1.18 -2.38
CA PRO A 345 20.14 -1.83 -1.93
C PRO A 345 19.34 -1.01 -0.90
N GLY A 346 20.00 -0.38 0.08
CA GLY A 346 19.33 0.47 1.06
C GLY A 346 18.63 1.70 0.45
N VAL A 347 19.22 2.29 -0.60
CA VAL A 347 18.60 3.41 -1.33
C VAL A 347 17.36 2.93 -2.09
N GLN A 348 17.44 1.77 -2.74
CA GLN A 348 16.29 1.16 -3.40
C GLN A 348 15.15 0.89 -2.42
N PHE A 349 15.47 0.36 -1.24
CA PHE A 349 14.49 0.12 -0.18
C PHE A 349 13.78 1.41 0.23
N VAL A 350 14.50 2.52 0.39
CA VAL A 350 13.88 3.82 0.70
C VAL A 350 12.93 4.26 -0.41
N PHE A 351 13.30 4.10 -1.68
CA PHE A 351 12.41 4.44 -2.81
C PHE A 351 11.17 3.56 -2.90
N GLU A 352 11.31 2.26 -2.63
CA GLU A 352 10.23 1.28 -2.62
C GLU A 352 9.25 1.49 -1.46
N ASN A 353 9.72 2.05 -0.35
CA ASN A 353 8.95 2.34 0.85
C ASN A 353 8.68 3.84 1.03
N ALA A 354 8.92 4.66 0.00
CA ALA A 354 8.82 6.11 0.10
C ALA A 354 7.44 6.56 0.56
N ARG A 355 6.37 5.85 0.18
CA ARG A 355 5.01 6.22 0.60
C ARG A 355 4.80 5.98 2.09
N VAL A 356 5.08 4.77 2.59
CA VAL A 356 4.93 4.45 4.02
C VAL A 356 5.81 5.35 4.89
N LEU A 357 7.05 5.59 4.50
CA LEU A 357 7.97 6.48 5.20
C LEU A 357 7.41 7.91 5.25
N SER A 358 6.91 8.41 4.12
CA SER A 358 6.31 9.75 4.04
C SER A 358 5.09 9.89 4.96
N VAL A 359 4.22 8.88 5.02
CA VAL A 359 3.05 8.89 5.93
C VAL A 359 3.47 8.88 7.40
N CYS A 360 4.47 8.05 7.76
CA CYS A 360 4.98 7.99 9.13
C CYS A 360 5.60 9.33 9.55
N VAL A 361 6.44 9.92 8.69
CA VAL A 361 7.04 11.24 8.94
C VAL A 361 5.96 12.31 9.09
N LEU A 362 4.94 12.30 8.23
CA LEU A 362 3.82 13.24 8.34
C LEU A 362 3.06 13.08 9.67
N CYS A 363 2.78 11.85 10.11
CA CYS A 363 2.13 11.58 11.40
C CYS A 363 2.97 12.10 12.58
N LEU A 364 4.29 11.90 12.52
CA LEU A 364 5.23 12.30 13.58
C LEU A 364 5.53 13.81 13.59
N ALA A 365 5.59 14.47 12.43
CA ALA A 365 5.93 15.89 12.29
C ALA A 365 4.70 16.82 12.24
N GLY A 366 3.57 16.31 11.76
CA GLY A 366 2.37 17.07 11.42
C GLY A 366 2.62 18.10 10.31
N PHE A 367 1.76 19.12 10.23
CA PHE A 367 1.88 20.22 9.26
C PHE A 367 2.88 21.32 9.69
N GLY A 368 3.77 21.01 10.64
CA GLY A 368 4.82 21.93 11.05
C GLY A 368 4.39 23.05 12.01
N GLN A 369 3.46 22.77 12.93
CA GLN A 369 2.83 23.76 13.81
C GLN A 369 3.28 23.75 15.27
N LEU A 370 4.26 22.93 15.65
CA LEU A 370 4.97 23.15 16.93
C LEU A 370 5.70 24.51 16.97
N ALA A 371 5.89 25.16 15.81
CA ALA A 371 6.34 26.54 15.70
C ALA A 371 5.30 27.60 16.12
N VAL A 372 4.02 27.25 16.29
CA VAL A 372 2.97 28.19 16.76
C VAL A 372 2.93 28.24 18.30
N LEU A 373 3.28 27.15 18.99
CA LEU A 373 3.51 27.14 20.44
C LEU A 373 4.65 28.08 20.86
N ALA A 374 5.65 28.26 20.00
CA ALA A 374 6.73 29.20 20.20
C ALA A 374 6.35 30.68 20.11
N LYS A 375 5.16 30.99 19.57
CA LYS A 375 4.69 32.38 19.44
C LYS A 375 3.89 32.86 20.66
N ARG A 376 3.52 31.95 21.57
CA ARG A 376 2.84 32.28 22.85
C ARG A 376 3.72 32.12 24.08
N VAL A 377 4.81 31.37 24.01
CA VAL A 377 5.82 31.33 25.07
C VAL A 377 6.94 32.29 24.68
N GLU A 378 6.74 33.55 25.02
CA GLU A 378 7.76 34.57 24.89
C GLU A 378 8.92 34.28 25.86
N ARG A 379 10.15 34.51 25.37
CA ARG A 379 11.45 34.54 26.05
C ARG A 379 12.18 33.19 26.30
N ARG A 380 13.24 33.03 25.50
CA ARG A 380 14.49 32.24 25.66
C ARG A 380 14.49 30.77 25.19
N ARG A 381 14.74 30.58 23.88
CA ARG A 381 15.83 29.76 23.26
C ARG A 381 15.57 29.59 21.74
N PRO A 382 16.61 29.49 20.87
CA PRO A 382 16.41 29.47 19.42
C PRO A 382 15.86 28.10 18.97
N LEU A 383 14.58 28.10 18.59
CA LEU A 383 13.79 26.98 18.07
C LEU A 383 14.28 26.35 16.76
N ARG A 384 15.33 26.92 16.16
CA ARG A 384 16.05 26.33 15.03
C ARG A 384 16.56 24.92 15.37
N ARG A 385 16.91 24.66 16.64
CA ARG A 385 17.50 23.38 17.10
C ARG A 385 16.52 22.20 17.13
N VAL A 386 15.22 22.39 17.34
CA VAL A 386 14.26 21.26 17.45
C VAL A 386 13.83 20.75 16.07
N TRP A 387 13.67 21.64 15.10
CA TRP A 387 13.43 21.30 13.69
C TRP A 387 14.64 20.65 13.04
N LEU A 388 15.84 21.16 13.36
CA LEU A 388 17.08 20.47 13.04
C LEU A 388 17.08 19.08 13.69
N ARG A 389 16.75 18.90 14.96
CA ARG A 389 16.78 17.56 15.60
C ARG A 389 15.76 16.57 15.03
N GLY A 390 14.52 16.97 14.72
CA GLY A 390 13.52 16.08 14.13
C GLY A 390 13.78 15.76 12.64
N GLY A 391 14.16 16.77 11.87
CA GLY A 391 14.58 16.61 10.47
C GLY A 391 15.89 15.84 10.35
N VAL A 392 16.87 16.10 11.23
CA VAL A 392 18.14 15.35 11.32
C VAL A 392 17.87 13.93 11.80
N ALA A 393 16.98 13.68 12.76
CA ALA A 393 16.67 12.30 13.17
C ALA A 393 16.00 11.50 12.05
N ALA A 394 15.04 12.08 11.32
CA ALA A 394 14.41 11.42 10.18
C ALA A 394 15.38 11.25 9.00
N THR A 395 16.20 12.27 8.70
CA THR A 395 17.21 12.22 7.64
C THR A 395 18.34 11.27 8.01
N ALA A 396 18.75 11.22 9.28
CA ALA A 396 19.75 10.28 9.79
C ALA A 396 19.19 8.86 9.81
N ALA A 397 17.93 8.64 10.17
CA ALA A 397 17.29 7.33 10.08
C ALA A 397 17.18 6.84 8.62
N LEU A 398 16.80 7.72 7.69
CA LEU A 398 16.79 7.43 6.25
C LEU A 398 18.20 7.19 5.70
N ALA A 399 19.19 7.96 6.13
CA ALA A 399 20.59 7.81 5.75
C ALA A 399 21.19 6.51 6.33
N LEU A 400 20.84 6.15 7.58
CA LEU A 400 21.17 4.87 8.20
C LEU A 400 20.56 3.71 7.41
N LEU A 401 19.25 3.74 7.13
CA LEU A 401 18.59 2.72 6.30
C LEU A 401 19.19 2.63 4.89
N ALA A 402 19.63 3.75 4.31
CA ALA A 402 20.28 3.79 3.01
C ALA A 402 21.74 3.31 3.02
N ALA A 403 22.42 3.41 4.18
CA ALA A 403 23.83 3.07 4.36
C ALA A 403 24.07 1.67 4.94
N GLN A 404 23.10 1.11 5.67
CA GLN A 404 23.20 -0.24 6.24
C GLN A 404 22.94 -1.31 5.17
N PRO A 405 23.71 -2.41 5.14
CA PRO A 405 23.36 -3.58 4.33
C PRO A 405 22.00 -4.12 4.79
N LEU A 406 21.09 -4.37 3.84
CA LEU A 406 19.77 -4.91 4.15
C LEU A 406 19.91 -6.30 4.79
N PRO A 407 19.07 -6.64 5.79
CA PRO A 407 19.08 -7.98 6.38
C PRO A 407 18.82 -9.04 5.32
N ALA A 408 19.34 -10.26 5.53
CA ALA A 408 19.37 -11.32 4.53
C ALA A 408 18.02 -11.63 3.84
N GLY A 409 16.89 -11.41 4.52
CA GLY A 409 15.53 -11.66 3.96
C GLY A 409 15.02 -10.60 2.99
N ALA A 410 15.72 -9.49 2.90
CA ALA A 410 15.34 -8.28 2.20
C ALA A 410 16.21 -8.10 0.95
N ASP A 411 16.09 -8.98 -0.04
CA ASP A 411 16.74 -8.73 -1.33
C ASP A 411 15.78 -8.02 -2.31
N PRO A 412 15.74 -6.67 -2.34
CA PRO A 412 14.93 -5.92 -3.30
C PRO A 412 15.47 -6.03 -4.72
N THR A 413 16.68 -6.57 -4.92
CA THR A 413 17.30 -6.69 -6.24
C THR A 413 17.00 -8.01 -6.94
N PHE A 414 16.33 -8.93 -6.22
CA PHE A 414 15.98 -10.22 -6.76
C PHE A 414 15.09 -10.05 -7.99
N LYS A 415 15.54 -10.66 -9.08
CA LYS A 415 14.80 -10.77 -10.34
C LYS A 415 14.89 -12.22 -10.76
N ALA A 416 13.75 -12.86 -10.97
CA ALA A 416 13.65 -14.07 -11.76
C ALA A 416 13.43 -13.69 -13.23
N TYR A 417 14.09 -14.39 -14.13
CA TYR A 417 14.08 -14.08 -15.56
C TYR A 417 12.98 -14.87 -16.29
N THR A 418 12.54 -14.33 -17.41
CA THR A 418 11.42 -14.85 -18.22
C THR A 418 11.90 -15.41 -19.55
N LEU A 419 11.01 -16.03 -20.33
CA LEU A 419 11.34 -16.57 -21.66
C LEU A 419 11.96 -15.52 -22.60
N ASP A 420 11.50 -14.27 -22.54
CA ASP A 420 12.03 -13.16 -23.34
C ASP A 420 13.51 -12.83 -23.01
N ASP A 421 13.97 -13.18 -21.81
CA ASP A 421 15.33 -12.92 -21.35
C ASP A 421 16.33 -14.02 -21.80
N VAL A 422 15.87 -15.15 -22.35
CA VAL A 422 16.69 -16.35 -22.59
C VAL A 422 17.80 -16.14 -23.62
N GLY A 423 17.55 -15.31 -24.64
CA GLY A 423 18.55 -14.98 -25.66
C GLY A 423 19.72 -14.14 -25.14
N ASN A 424 19.71 -13.69 -23.89
CA ASN A 424 20.75 -12.84 -23.33
C ASN A 424 21.85 -13.68 -22.64
N PRO A 425 23.07 -13.74 -23.21
CA PRO A 425 24.16 -14.58 -22.68
C PRO A 425 24.67 -14.14 -21.30
N ARG A 426 24.28 -12.94 -20.84
CA ARG A 426 24.58 -12.45 -19.49
C ARG A 426 23.64 -13.04 -18.43
N TYR A 427 22.41 -13.35 -18.79
CA TYR A 427 21.39 -13.87 -17.86
C TYR A 427 21.35 -15.40 -17.91
N PHE A 428 21.52 -15.96 -19.11
CA PHE A 428 21.62 -17.39 -19.38
C PHE A 428 23.03 -17.66 -19.87
N PHE A 429 23.94 -17.91 -18.93
CA PHE A 429 25.37 -18.14 -19.20
C PHE A 429 25.73 -19.63 -19.23
N VAL A 430 24.81 -20.49 -18.81
CA VAL A 430 24.80 -21.93 -19.11
C VAL A 430 23.58 -22.22 -19.99
N CYS A 431 23.63 -23.30 -20.77
CA CYS A 431 22.53 -23.69 -21.67
C CYS A 431 22.15 -22.60 -22.70
N GLN A 432 23.11 -22.08 -23.48
CA GLN A 432 22.91 -21.04 -24.51
C GLN A 432 22.45 -21.61 -25.87
N GLY A 433 21.97 -22.84 -25.89
CA GLY A 433 21.53 -23.53 -27.08
C GLY A 433 21.12 -24.97 -26.77
N PRO A 434 20.41 -25.64 -27.69
CA PRO A 434 19.85 -26.98 -27.45
C PRO A 434 20.93 -28.02 -27.13
N VAL A 435 22.06 -28.01 -27.84
CA VAL A 435 23.17 -28.96 -27.63
C VAL A 435 23.83 -28.75 -26.27
N GLN A 436 24.13 -27.49 -25.92
CA GLN A 436 24.74 -27.17 -24.63
C GLN A 436 23.78 -27.43 -23.47
N CYS A 437 22.47 -27.24 -23.68
CA CYS A 437 21.47 -27.50 -22.66
C CYS A 437 21.28 -29.00 -22.41
N ALA A 438 21.34 -29.82 -23.46
CA ALA A 438 21.29 -31.27 -23.36
C ALA A 438 22.52 -31.84 -22.64
N SER A 439 23.71 -31.28 -22.85
CA SER A 439 24.94 -31.74 -22.18
C SER A 439 25.12 -31.20 -20.75
N TYR A 440 24.53 -30.05 -20.43
CA TYR A 440 24.62 -29.43 -19.12
C TYR A 440 23.63 -30.04 -18.10
N GLY A 441 22.49 -30.54 -18.58
CA GLY A 441 21.55 -31.29 -17.74
C GLY A 441 22.16 -32.60 -17.26
N THR A 442 21.89 -32.93 -16.00
CA THR A 442 22.23 -34.24 -15.40
C THR A 442 20.95 -34.89 -14.88
N ASP A 443 21.04 -36.11 -14.34
CA ASP A 443 19.89 -36.78 -13.69
C ASP A 443 19.49 -36.15 -12.34
N ALA A 444 20.24 -35.14 -11.87
CA ALA A 444 19.92 -34.41 -10.65
C ALA A 444 18.62 -33.58 -10.80
N PRO A 445 17.84 -33.38 -9.72
CA PRO A 445 16.64 -32.55 -9.77
C PRO A 445 16.87 -31.14 -10.29
N VAL A 446 17.97 -30.51 -9.89
CA VAL A 446 18.40 -29.18 -10.36
C VAL A 446 19.91 -29.20 -10.59
N THR A 447 20.34 -28.71 -11.75
CA THR A 447 21.75 -28.49 -12.09
C THR A 447 21.94 -27.03 -12.42
N PHE A 448 22.82 -26.34 -11.69
CA PHE A 448 22.99 -24.89 -11.84
C PHE A 448 24.43 -24.44 -11.64
N ALA A 449 24.73 -23.29 -12.22
CA ALA A 449 25.98 -22.57 -12.03
C ALA A 449 25.70 -21.20 -11.45
N MET A 450 26.71 -20.67 -10.76
CA MET A 450 26.67 -19.35 -10.18
C MET A 450 27.74 -18.47 -10.77
N ARG A 451 27.42 -17.18 -10.95
CA ARG A 451 28.39 -16.16 -11.33
C ARG A 451 28.29 -15.00 -10.36
N SER A 452 29.39 -14.71 -9.67
CA SER A 452 29.52 -13.54 -8.83
C SER A 452 29.71 -12.28 -9.68
N GLU A 453 28.93 -11.24 -9.40
CA GLU A 453 29.08 -9.89 -9.96
C GLU A 453 29.41 -8.91 -8.83
N LYS A 454 29.85 -7.70 -9.18
CA LYS A 454 30.24 -6.65 -8.19
C LYS A 454 29.24 -6.44 -7.03
N THR A 455 27.95 -6.67 -7.25
CA THR A 455 26.91 -6.39 -6.25
C THR A 455 25.86 -7.50 -6.11
N LYS A 456 26.00 -8.61 -6.84
CA LYS A 456 24.97 -9.65 -6.97
C LYS A 456 25.59 -11.00 -7.27
N VAL A 457 24.86 -12.07 -6.97
CA VAL A 457 25.14 -13.42 -7.47
C VAL A 457 24.03 -13.81 -8.43
N ARG A 458 24.40 -14.26 -9.62
CA ARG A 458 23.47 -14.85 -10.59
C ARG A 458 23.49 -16.36 -10.47
N VAL A 459 22.33 -16.96 -10.58
CA VAL A 459 22.13 -18.41 -10.65
C VAL A 459 21.42 -18.71 -11.95
N ASN A 460 21.98 -19.62 -12.73
CA ASN A 460 21.38 -20.09 -13.98
C ASN A 460 21.59 -21.60 -14.09
N GLY A 461 20.56 -22.31 -14.54
CA GLY A 461 20.59 -23.76 -14.57
C GLY A 461 19.41 -24.38 -15.29
N VAL A 462 19.27 -25.69 -15.11
CA VAL A 462 18.22 -26.54 -15.65
C VAL A 462 17.61 -27.38 -14.55
N VAL A 463 16.37 -27.81 -14.77
CA VAL A 463 15.66 -28.74 -13.88
C VAL A 463 15.27 -30.01 -14.64
N SER A 464 15.28 -31.14 -13.94
CA SER A 464 14.85 -32.41 -14.50
C SER A 464 13.32 -32.45 -14.70
N PRO A 465 12.78 -33.42 -15.46
CA PRO A 465 11.33 -33.59 -15.65
C PRO A 465 10.54 -33.75 -14.35
N ARG A 466 11.19 -34.25 -13.28
CA ARG A 466 10.55 -34.51 -11.98
C ARG A 466 10.20 -33.23 -11.21
N VAL A 467 10.87 -32.11 -11.50
CA VAL A 467 10.63 -30.83 -10.82
C VAL A 467 9.47 -30.10 -11.50
N THR A 468 8.41 -29.80 -10.78
CA THR A 468 7.27 -29.01 -11.29
C THR A 468 7.31 -27.57 -10.82
N ARG A 469 8.02 -27.30 -9.72
CA ARG A 469 8.10 -25.97 -9.11
C ARG A 469 9.45 -25.77 -8.43
N LEU A 470 9.99 -24.57 -8.56
CA LEU A 470 11.26 -24.17 -7.95
C LEU A 470 11.06 -22.91 -7.12
N GLU A 471 11.49 -22.93 -5.87
CA GLU A 471 11.38 -21.80 -4.95
C GLU A 471 12.74 -21.39 -4.41
N TYR A 472 12.95 -20.09 -4.29
CA TYR A 472 14.12 -19.52 -3.64
C TYR A 472 13.72 -18.72 -2.40
N TYR A 473 14.37 -19.04 -1.29
CA TYR A 473 14.27 -18.34 -0.02
C TYR A 473 15.56 -17.54 0.17
N SER A 474 15.46 -16.21 0.24
CA SER A 474 16.64 -15.35 0.44
C SER A 474 17.15 -15.34 1.89
N ALA A 475 16.33 -15.80 2.84
CA ALA A 475 16.71 -15.98 4.23
C ALA A 475 15.86 -17.03 4.96
N PRO A 476 16.35 -17.55 6.10
CA PRO A 476 15.58 -18.38 7.02
C PRO A 476 14.24 -17.72 7.40
N GLY A 477 13.13 -18.45 7.23
CA GLY A 477 11.79 -17.96 7.56
C GLY A 477 11.21 -16.91 6.58
N GLY A 478 11.95 -16.52 5.54
CA GLY A 478 11.46 -15.61 4.50
C GLY A 478 10.42 -16.27 3.58
N THR A 479 9.59 -15.47 2.91
CA THR A 479 8.62 -15.97 1.93
C THR A 479 9.34 -16.49 0.68
N PRO A 480 8.97 -17.68 0.15
CA PRO A 480 9.56 -18.20 -1.07
C PRO A 480 9.28 -17.29 -2.27
N ARG A 481 10.26 -17.19 -3.16
CA ARG A 481 10.10 -16.60 -4.48
C ARG A 481 10.08 -17.72 -5.52
N ILE A 482 8.99 -17.83 -6.25
CA ILE A 482 8.86 -18.84 -7.31
C ILE A 482 9.77 -18.44 -8.48
N ILE A 483 10.61 -19.39 -8.90
CA ILE A 483 11.47 -19.24 -10.07
C ILE A 483 10.74 -19.85 -11.28
N PRO A 484 10.50 -19.09 -12.35
CA PRO A 484 9.91 -19.63 -13.58
C PRO A 484 10.78 -20.74 -14.17
N LEU A 485 10.15 -21.85 -14.54
CA LEU A 485 10.75 -22.93 -15.31
C LEU A 485 10.46 -22.68 -16.80
N LEU A 486 11.51 -22.40 -17.58
CA LEU A 486 11.40 -21.90 -18.94
C LEU A 486 11.73 -23.02 -19.94
N ALA A 487 10.75 -23.41 -20.75
CA ALA A 487 10.92 -24.43 -21.80
C ALA A 487 11.53 -23.80 -23.07
N ALA A 488 12.74 -23.24 -22.96
CA ALA A 488 13.39 -22.54 -24.07
C ALA A 488 13.98 -23.48 -25.13
N TYR A 489 14.29 -24.72 -24.78
CA TYR A 489 14.86 -25.72 -25.67
C TYR A 489 14.10 -27.05 -25.54
N PRO A 490 13.99 -27.85 -26.62
CA PRO A 490 13.32 -29.14 -26.57
C PRO A 490 13.90 -30.06 -25.49
N GLY A 491 13.05 -30.64 -24.65
CA GLY A 491 13.46 -31.61 -23.62
C GLY A 491 14.06 -31.02 -22.34
N SER A 492 14.33 -29.71 -22.29
CA SER A 492 14.99 -29.08 -21.13
C SER A 492 14.23 -27.84 -20.65
N ARG A 493 14.10 -27.71 -19.32
CA ARG A 493 13.54 -26.51 -18.67
C ARG A 493 14.65 -25.76 -17.96
N THR A 494 14.94 -24.55 -18.40
CA THR A 494 15.97 -23.69 -17.83
C THR A 494 15.37 -22.73 -16.80
N PHE A 495 16.22 -22.15 -15.97
CA PHE A 495 15.84 -21.05 -15.09
C PHE A 495 17.01 -20.10 -14.90
N ALA A 496 16.70 -18.85 -14.59
CA ALA A 496 17.71 -17.91 -14.12
C ALA A 496 17.11 -16.94 -13.11
N PHE A 497 17.89 -16.61 -12.09
CA PHE A 497 17.58 -15.51 -11.19
C PHE A 497 18.85 -14.82 -10.72
N ARG A 498 18.69 -13.67 -10.09
CA ARG A 498 19.78 -12.99 -9.37
C ARG A 498 19.36 -12.71 -7.95
N SER A 499 20.32 -12.73 -7.04
CA SER A 499 20.15 -12.21 -5.69
C SER A 499 21.34 -11.36 -5.25
N ALA A 500 21.17 -10.47 -4.27
CA ALA A 500 22.26 -9.67 -3.72
C ALA A 500 23.32 -10.54 -3.00
N THR A 501 22.90 -11.64 -2.38
CA THR A 501 23.77 -12.58 -1.66
C THR A 501 23.15 -13.98 -1.67
N MET A 502 23.99 -15.02 -1.55
CA MET A 502 23.56 -16.42 -1.44
C MET A 502 23.86 -17.03 -0.06
N VAL A 503 24.47 -16.27 0.86
CA VAL A 503 24.94 -16.74 2.17
C VAL A 503 23.84 -17.39 3.01
N HIS A 504 22.60 -16.93 2.85
CA HIS A 504 21.41 -17.47 3.52
C HIS A 504 20.36 -17.97 2.53
N GLY A 505 20.77 -18.15 1.28
CA GLY A 505 19.92 -18.57 0.18
C GLY A 505 19.60 -20.06 0.31
N ARG A 506 18.32 -20.40 0.11
CA ARG A 506 17.86 -21.78 0.03
C ARG A 506 17.02 -21.96 -1.21
N LEU A 507 17.45 -22.83 -2.11
CA LEU A 507 16.70 -23.20 -3.31
C LEU A 507 16.03 -24.56 -3.07
N VAL A 508 14.72 -24.64 -3.22
CA VAL A 508 13.93 -25.85 -2.99
C VAL A 508 13.21 -26.22 -4.29
N ALA A 509 13.42 -27.45 -4.74
CA ALA A 509 12.73 -28.03 -5.90
C ALA A 509 11.62 -28.96 -5.42
N TYR A 510 10.44 -28.84 -6.03
CA TYR A 510 9.25 -29.62 -5.67
C TYR A 510 8.77 -30.50 -6.80
N GLY A 511 8.21 -31.66 -6.43
CA GLY A 511 7.58 -32.63 -7.32
C GLY A 511 6.13 -32.30 -7.62
N ALA A 512 5.49 -33.12 -8.46
CA ALA A 512 4.09 -32.95 -8.86
C ALA A 512 3.09 -33.08 -7.70
N ASP A 513 3.45 -33.83 -6.66
CA ASP A 513 2.71 -34.02 -5.41
C ASP A 513 2.89 -32.83 -4.43
N GLY A 514 3.74 -31.86 -4.77
CA GLY A 514 4.06 -30.72 -3.92
C GLY A 514 5.09 -31.02 -2.83
N SER A 515 5.68 -32.22 -2.79
CA SER A 515 6.73 -32.56 -1.83
C SER A 515 8.11 -32.04 -2.30
N PRO A 516 9.01 -31.65 -1.37
CA PRO A 516 10.35 -31.20 -1.74
C PRO A 516 11.20 -32.40 -2.21
N VAL A 517 11.68 -32.33 -3.45
CA VAL A 517 12.50 -33.37 -4.10
C VAL A 517 13.99 -33.11 -3.90
N ALA A 518 14.39 -31.83 -3.76
CA ALA A 518 15.75 -31.44 -3.43
C ALA A 518 15.80 -30.06 -2.76
N THR A 519 16.78 -29.86 -1.89
CA THR A 519 17.06 -28.57 -1.25
C THR A 519 18.55 -28.27 -1.35
N TYR A 520 18.88 -27.05 -1.79
CA TYR A 520 20.24 -26.58 -1.99
C TYR A 520 20.46 -25.36 -1.09
N GLU A 521 21.34 -25.50 -0.10
CA GLU A 521 21.67 -24.46 0.89
C GLU A 521 23.18 -24.28 0.96
N LYS A 522 23.90 -25.38 1.20
CA LYS A 522 25.36 -25.40 1.30
C LYS A 522 26.02 -25.04 -0.03
N GLU A 523 25.43 -25.51 -1.13
CA GLU A 523 25.88 -25.25 -2.50
C GLU A 523 25.75 -23.78 -2.85
N LEU A 524 24.69 -23.11 -2.38
CA LEU A 524 24.48 -21.68 -2.56
C LEU A 524 25.43 -20.85 -1.69
N ALA A 525 25.68 -21.30 -0.46
CA ALA A 525 26.57 -20.63 0.48
C ALA A 525 28.07 -20.79 0.14
N ALA A 526 28.43 -21.78 -0.68
CA ALA A 526 29.82 -22.10 -1.03
C ALA A 526 30.53 -21.02 -1.87
N VAL A 527 29.79 -20.10 -2.50
CA VAL A 527 30.37 -18.99 -3.28
C VAL A 527 30.37 -17.71 -2.44
N LEU A 528 31.50 -17.43 -1.80
CA LEU A 528 31.75 -16.13 -1.19
C LEU A 528 32.04 -15.08 -2.28
N PRO A 529 31.65 -13.81 -2.10
CA PRO A 529 32.09 -12.72 -2.97
C PRO A 529 33.61 -12.55 -2.82
N GLY A 530 34.39 -13.29 -3.60
CA GLY A 530 35.84 -13.33 -3.46
C GLY A 530 36.58 -14.25 -4.43
N ASP A 531 35.96 -15.33 -4.93
CA ASP A 531 36.61 -16.22 -5.90
C ASP A 531 36.69 -15.55 -7.29
N ARG A 532 37.82 -14.90 -7.52
CA ARG A 532 38.26 -14.37 -8.82
C ARG A 532 39.10 -15.44 -9.52
N PRO A 533 38.95 -15.65 -10.84
CA PRO A 533 40.08 -15.61 -11.74
C PRO A 533 40.60 -14.17 -11.90
#